data_AF-A0A673MS05-F1
#
_entry.id   AF-A0A673MS05-F1
#
_cell.length_a   1.000
_cell.length_b   1.000
_cell.length_c   1.000
_cell.angle_alpha   90.00
_cell.angle_beta   90.00
_cell.angle_gamma   90.00
#
_symmetry.space_group_name_H-M   'P 1'
#
loop_
_entity.id
_entity.type
_entity.pdbx_description
1 polymer ?
#
loop_
_entity_poly.entity_id
_entity_poly.type
_entity_poly.pdbx_seq_one_letter_code
_entity_poly.pdbx_strand_id
1 'polypeptide(L)'
;RLNKTCSKEPNGNEIVCKDVTAETLYDVLHDTSYRKKWDTNMIDTFDIGRLTVNADVGYYSWKCPSPLKNRDFVTMRSWLPLGNDYLIINYSVKHPEYPPKKDYVRAVSLLTGYLIQSNGANCCTLYYLTQVDPRGSLPKWVVNRASQLVAPKAMKKIYKACLKYPEWKRKHEPNLKPWRYPEQNTLPCINVADLTVQRADSLENIDESSVSEEKAQHHSDDDET
;
A
#
# COMPACT_ATOMS: atom_id res chain seq x y z
N ARG A 1 29.66 29.54 -10.60
CA ARG A 1 28.22 29.27 -10.79
C ARG A 1 28.02 27.76 -10.70
N LEU A 2 27.01 27.30 -9.96
CA LEU A 2 26.65 25.90 -9.65
C LEU A 2 27.48 25.22 -8.55
N ASN A 3 27.24 25.65 -7.31
CA ASN A 3 27.24 24.76 -6.14
C ASN A 3 25.97 25.09 -5.35
N LYS A 4 24.88 24.36 -5.63
CA LYS A 4 23.81 24.17 -4.65
C LYS A 4 23.86 22.71 -4.24
N THR A 5 24.57 22.51 -3.14
CA THR A 5 24.43 21.41 -2.20
C THR A 5 22.98 20.93 -2.16
N CYS A 6 22.79 19.64 -2.44
CA CYS A 6 21.60 18.87 -2.07
C CYS A 6 21.43 19.04 -0.56
N SER A 7 20.61 20.01 -0.17
CA SER A 7 20.47 20.48 1.20
C SER A 7 19.05 20.24 1.65
N LYS A 8 18.96 19.49 2.75
CA LYS A 8 17.80 19.03 3.53
C LYS A 8 17.20 17.71 3.05
N GLU A 9 17.44 16.66 3.85
CA GLU A 9 16.57 15.50 3.90
C GLU A 9 15.13 15.99 4.08
N PRO A 10 14.23 15.71 3.14
CA PRO A 10 12.85 16.11 3.27
C PRO A 10 12.17 15.16 4.26
N ASN A 11 11.21 15.70 5.00
CA ASN A 11 10.30 15.00 5.90
C ASN A 11 10.02 13.56 5.42
N GLY A 12 10.03 12.55 6.31
CA GLY A 12 10.05 11.10 6.00
C GLY A 12 8.88 10.51 5.18
N ASN A 13 8.15 11.33 4.44
CA ASN A 13 7.00 11.04 3.59
C ASN A 13 7.32 11.15 2.08
N GLU A 14 8.57 11.39 1.68
CA GLU A 14 8.96 11.35 0.25
C GLU A 14 10.26 10.57 -0.01
N ILE A 15 10.44 10.11 -1.25
CA ILE A 15 11.69 9.53 -1.75
C ILE A 15 11.90 9.92 -3.21
N VAL A 16 13.15 10.25 -3.57
CA VAL A 16 13.56 10.43 -4.96
C VAL A 16 13.98 9.09 -5.54
N CYS A 17 13.28 8.65 -6.59
CA CYS A 17 13.53 7.41 -7.31
C CYS A 17 14.36 7.71 -8.57
N LYS A 18 15.68 7.56 -8.46
CA LYS A 18 16.58 7.66 -9.61
C LYS A 18 16.43 6.42 -10.49
N ASP A 19 16.66 6.57 -11.78
CA ASP A 19 16.61 5.47 -12.75
C ASP A 19 15.24 4.76 -12.85
N VAL A 20 14.18 5.44 -12.41
CA VAL A 20 12.80 4.96 -12.43
C VAL A 20 11.92 6.06 -13.00
N THR A 21 11.20 5.73 -14.07
CA THR A 21 10.18 6.62 -14.65
C THR A 21 8.95 6.69 -13.74
N ALA A 22 8.25 7.83 -13.73
CA ALA A 22 6.97 7.96 -13.01
C ALA A 22 5.97 6.87 -13.45
N GLU A 23 6.00 6.51 -14.72
CA GLU A 23 5.20 5.43 -15.31
C GLU A 23 5.48 4.06 -14.72
N THR A 24 6.75 3.72 -14.51
CA THR A 24 7.15 2.44 -13.92
C THR A 24 6.69 2.36 -12.48
N LEU A 25 6.84 3.46 -11.73
CA LEU A 25 6.38 3.51 -10.34
C LEU A 25 4.86 3.41 -10.25
N TYR A 26 4.15 4.10 -11.15
CA TYR A 26 2.69 4.01 -11.26
C TYR A 26 2.23 2.57 -11.53
N ASP A 27 2.87 1.88 -12.47
CA ASP A 27 2.54 0.49 -12.78
C ASP A 27 2.81 -0.46 -11.58
N VAL A 28 3.92 -0.27 -10.87
CA VAL A 28 4.24 -1.08 -9.67
C VAL A 28 3.21 -0.93 -8.56
N LEU A 29 2.65 0.27 -8.37
CA LEU A 29 1.63 0.52 -7.35
C LEU A 29 0.26 -0.10 -7.72
N HIS A 30 -0.01 -0.31 -9.00
CA HIS A 30 -1.25 -0.91 -9.47
C HIS A 30 -1.18 -2.44 -9.65
N ASP A 31 -0.03 -3.00 -10.02
CA ASP A 31 0.12 -4.41 -10.38
C ASP A 31 0.04 -5.33 -9.15
N THR A 32 -1.18 -5.76 -8.80
CA THR A 32 -1.46 -6.66 -7.67
C THR A 32 -0.77 -8.03 -7.82
N SER A 33 -0.60 -8.52 -9.04
CA SER A 33 0.18 -9.73 -9.34
C SER A 33 1.66 -9.55 -8.99
N TYR A 34 2.23 -8.38 -9.30
CA TYR A 34 3.61 -8.07 -8.94
C TYR A 34 3.79 -7.80 -7.45
N ARG A 35 2.78 -7.24 -6.78
CA ARG A 35 2.80 -6.98 -5.33
C ARG A 35 3.23 -8.22 -4.53
N LYS A 36 2.73 -9.39 -4.93
CA LYS A 36 3.05 -10.70 -4.33
C LYS A 36 4.54 -11.09 -4.41
N LYS A 37 5.32 -10.43 -5.27
CA LYS A 37 6.76 -10.71 -5.45
C LYS A 37 7.67 -9.87 -4.58
N TRP A 38 7.27 -8.65 -4.23
CA TRP A 38 8.16 -7.71 -3.54
C TRP A 38 7.67 -7.31 -2.15
N ASP A 39 6.38 -7.45 -1.86
CA ASP A 39 5.83 -7.17 -0.54
C ASP A 39 5.90 -8.41 0.36
N THR A 40 7.01 -8.55 1.07
CA THR A 40 7.24 -9.70 1.97
C THR A 40 6.29 -9.76 3.17
N ASN A 41 5.57 -8.66 3.47
CA ASN A 41 4.60 -8.64 4.54
C ASN A 41 3.18 -8.98 4.07
N MET A 42 2.90 -8.97 2.77
CA MET A 42 1.59 -9.29 2.24
C MET A 42 1.29 -10.78 2.42
N ILE A 43 0.10 -11.09 2.93
CA ILE A 43 -0.44 -12.46 2.97
C ILE A 43 -1.29 -12.70 1.71
N ASP A 44 -2.23 -11.81 1.44
CA ASP A 44 -3.13 -11.92 0.30
C ASP A 44 -3.58 -10.54 -0.19
N THR A 45 -3.82 -10.43 -1.49
CA THR A 45 -4.29 -9.22 -2.18
C THR A 45 -5.02 -9.57 -3.47
N PHE A 46 -6.16 -8.93 -3.69
CA PHE A 46 -6.94 -9.03 -4.92
C PHE A 46 -7.94 -7.87 -5.04
N ASP A 47 -8.27 -7.50 -6.27
CA ASP A 47 -9.34 -6.54 -6.55
C ASP A 47 -10.69 -7.27 -6.49
N ILE A 48 -11.66 -6.70 -5.78
CA ILE A 48 -13.01 -7.25 -5.58
C ILE A 48 -13.91 -6.87 -6.76
N GLY A 49 -13.89 -5.61 -7.17
CA GLY A 49 -14.74 -5.11 -8.24
C GLY A 49 -14.49 -3.64 -8.56
N ARG A 50 -14.97 -3.20 -9.72
CA ARG A 50 -14.80 -1.81 -10.20
C ARG A 50 -16.03 -0.96 -9.90
N LEU A 51 -15.81 0.31 -9.59
CA LEU A 51 -16.85 1.33 -9.41
C LEU A 51 -16.95 2.21 -10.66
N THR A 52 -15.81 2.65 -11.18
CA THR A 52 -15.68 3.44 -12.40
C THR A 52 -14.50 2.93 -13.23
N VAL A 53 -14.12 3.65 -14.30
CA VAL A 53 -12.90 3.35 -15.09
C VAL A 53 -11.61 3.56 -14.30
N ASN A 54 -11.66 4.32 -13.21
CA ASN A 54 -10.50 4.74 -12.43
C ASN A 54 -10.71 4.59 -10.91
N ALA A 55 -11.67 3.78 -10.50
CA ALA A 55 -11.93 3.47 -9.11
C ALA A 55 -12.40 2.02 -8.94
N ASP A 56 -11.86 1.35 -7.93
CA ASP A 56 -12.15 -0.03 -7.59
C ASP A 56 -12.21 -0.25 -6.07
N VAL A 57 -12.67 -1.43 -5.69
CA VAL A 57 -12.60 -1.94 -4.32
C VAL A 57 -11.66 -3.14 -4.32
N GLY A 58 -10.73 -3.18 -3.36
CA GLY A 58 -9.77 -4.26 -3.22
C GLY A 58 -9.68 -4.76 -1.78
N TYR A 59 -9.19 -6.00 -1.65
CA TYR A 59 -8.81 -6.61 -0.39
C TYR A 59 -7.29 -6.68 -0.28
N TYR A 60 -6.76 -6.39 0.90
CA TYR A 60 -5.34 -6.52 1.21
C TYR A 60 -5.16 -6.98 2.65
N SER A 61 -4.23 -7.91 2.88
CA SER A 61 -3.90 -8.39 4.21
C SER A 61 -2.40 -8.54 4.39
N TRP A 62 -1.93 -8.27 5.61
CA TRP A 62 -0.52 -8.35 5.95
C TRP A 62 -0.26 -9.10 7.24
N LYS A 63 0.94 -9.66 7.30
CA LYS A 63 1.50 -10.35 8.45
C LYS A 63 1.94 -9.35 9.52
N CYS A 64 1.54 -9.61 10.75
CA CYS A 64 2.09 -8.91 11.91
C CYS A 64 3.10 -9.80 12.65
N PRO A 65 4.06 -9.20 13.38
CA PRO A 65 4.95 -9.96 14.25
C PRO A 65 4.13 -10.78 15.26
N SER A 66 4.41 -12.07 15.35
CA SER A 66 3.81 -12.93 16.38
C SER A 66 4.10 -12.34 17.77
N PRO A 67 3.16 -12.41 18.74
CA PRO A 67 1.85 -13.05 18.70
C PRO A 67 0.69 -12.11 18.31
N LEU A 68 0.95 -10.98 17.65
CA LEU A 68 -0.12 -10.10 17.16
C LEU A 68 -0.91 -10.80 16.05
N LYS A 69 -2.23 -10.58 16.02
CA LYS A 69 -3.07 -11.03 14.90
C LYS A 69 -2.68 -10.32 13.61
N ASN A 70 -2.86 -10.98 12.47
CA ASN A 70 -2.65 -10.34 11.18
C ASN A 70 -3.72 -9.27 10.92
N ARG A 71 -3.45 -8.30 10.06
CA ARG A 71 -4.43 -7.25 9.71
C ARG A 71 -4.93 -7.42 8.29
N ASP A 72 -6.21 -7.13 8.08
CA ASP A 72 -6.82 -7.03 6.76
C ASP A 72 -7.50 -5.68 6.55
N PHE A 73 -7.68 -5.32 5.27
CA PHE A 73 -8.33 -4.11 4.80
C PHE A 73 -9.24 -4.46 3.64
N VAL A 74 -10.37 -3.76 3.59
CA VAL A 74 -11.16 -3.59 2.38
C VAL A 74 -11.10 -2.10 2.07
N THR A 75 -10.56 -1.73 0.91
CA THR A 75 -10.36 -0.33 0.53
C THR A 75 -11.03 -0.01 -0.79
N MET A 76 -11.61 1.19 -0.86
CA MET A 76 -11.92 1.81 -2.13
C MET A 76 -10.69 2.61 -2.56
N ARG A 77 -10.20 2.35 -3.77
CA ARG A 77 -9.07 3.04 -4.37
C ARG A 77 -9.54 3.81 -5.61
N SER A 78 -8.97 4.99 -5.81
CA SER A 78 -9.19 5.81 -7.00
C SER A 78 -7.86 6.39 -7.47
N TRP A 79 -7.70 6.53 -8.78
CA TRP A 79 -6.48 7.05 -9.40
C TRP A 79 -6.77 8.09 -10.47
N LEU A 80 -5.83 9.01 -10.64
CA LEU A 80 -5.93 10.13 -11.56
C LEU A 80 -4.56 10.49 -12.14
N PRO A 81 -4.35 10.35 -13.45
CA PRO A 81 -3.22 10.98 -14.14
C PRO A 81 -3.34 12.51 -14.13
N LEU A 82 -2.24 13.20 -13.85
CA LEU A 82 -2.14 14.66 -13.72
C LEU A 82 -1.07 15.19 -14.69
N GLY A 83 -1.31 15.02 -15.99
CA GLY A 83 -0.31 15.28 -17.02
C GLY A 83 0.81 14.25 -16.96
N ASN A 84 2.01 14.65 -16.52
CA ASN A 84 3.15 13.73 -16.35
C ASN A 84 3.22 13.10 -14.95
N ASP A 85 2.37 13.57 -14.03
CA ASP A 85 2.31 13.10 -12.64
C ASP A 85 1.13 12.14 -12.44
N TYR A 86 1.09 11.44 -11.31
CA TYR A 86 0.03 10.49 -10.99
C TYR A 86 -0.40 10.61 -9.53
N LEU A 87 -1.70 10.51 -9.28
CA LEU A 87 -2.26 10.44 -7.93
C LEU A 87 -3.02 9.11 -7.77
N ILE A 88 -2.76 8.41 -6.67
CA ILE A 88 -3.53 7.23 -6.24
C ILE A 88 -3.93 7.47 -4.79
N ILE A 89 -5.22 7.37 -4.48
CA ILE A 89 -5.75 7.49 -3.12
C ILE A 89 -6.59 6.27 -2.77
N ASN A 90 -6.60 5.90 -1.50
CA ASN A 90 -7.49 4.87 -0.98
C ASN A 90 -7.91 5.18 0.46
N TYR A 91 -9.07 4.66 0.83
CA TYR A 91 -9.58 4.64 2.19
C TYR A 91 -10.42 3.38 2.42
N SER A 92 -10.64 3.01 3.67
CA SER A 92 -11.36 1.78 4.02
C SER A 92 -12.88 1.92 3.86
N VAL A 93 -13.49 0.90 3.26
CA VAL A 93 -14.95 0.75 3.11
C VAL A 93 -15.41 -0.59 3.68
N LYS A 94 -16.69 -0.67 4.03
CA LYS A 94 -17.39 -1.93 4.30
C LYS A 94 -17.97 -2.44 3.00
N HIS A 95 -17.64 -3.68 2.66
CA HIS A 95 -18.28 -4.44 1.59
C HIS A 95 -19.09 -5.58 2.21
N PRO A 96 -20.39 -5.76 1.89
CA PRO A 96 -21.25 -6.74 2.55
C PRO A 96 -20.71 -8.17 2.50
N GLU A 97 -20.10 -8.56 1.38
CA GLU A 97 -19.52 -9.90 1.18
C GLU A 97 -18.13 -10.11 1.82
N TYR A 98 -17.50 -9.04 2.35
CA TYR A 98 -16.17 -9.11 2.97
C TYR A 98 -16.18 -8.57 4.42
N PRO A 99 -17.00 -9.17 5.32
CA PRO A 99 -17.02 -8.80 6.74
C PRO A 99 -15.68 -9.11 7.42
N PRO A 100 -15.42 -8.58 8.64
CA PRO A 100 -14.24 -8.94 9.43
C PRO A 100 -14.09 -10.45 9.62
N LYS A 101 -12.86 -10.95 9.47
CA LYS A 101 -12.52 -12.38 9.63
C LYS A 101 -11.99 -12.64 11.04
N LYS A 102 -12.35 -13.77 11.65
CA LYS A 102 -11.98 -14.13 13.03
C LYS A 102 -10.47 -14.10 13.32
N ASP A 103 -9.67 -14.52 12.34
CA ASP A 103 -8.22 -14.64 12.46
C ASP A 103 -7.46 -13.35 12.13
N TYR A 104 -8.18 -12.30 11.73
CA TYR A 104 -7.64 -10.99 11.38
C TYR A 104 -8.22 -9.90 12.27
N VAL A 105 -7.44 -8.85 12.47
CA VAL A 105 -7.93 -7.57 12.96
C VAL A 105 -8.24 -6.72 11.73
N ARG A 106 -9.51 -6.33 11.54
CA ARG A 106 -9.89 -5.37 10.49
C ARG A 106 -9.31 -4.02 10.83
N ALA A 107 -8.26 -3.62 10.12
CA ALA A 107 -7.66 -2.30 10.27
C ALA A 107 -8.35 -1.28 9.35
N VAL A 108 -8.14 0.00 9.61
CA VAL A 108 -8.82 1.10 8.92
C VAL A 108 -7.79 2.06 8.34
N SER A 109 -7.72 2.13 7.02
CA SER A 109 -7.04 3.21 6.30
C SER A 109 -7.99 4.40 6.26
N LEU A 110 -7.74 5.42 7.09
CA LEU A 110 -8.51 6.66 7.04
C LEU A 110 -8.25 7.39 5.72
N LEU A 111 -6.97 7.45 5.34
CA LEU A 111 -6.53 7.91 4.04
C LEU A 111 -5.12 7.36 3.78
N THR A 112 -4.90 6.79 2.61
CA THR A 112 -3.56 6.52 2.10
C THR A 112 -3.46 7.04 0.68
N GLY A 113 -2.42 7.80 0.39
CA GLY A 113 -2.20 8.48 -0.87
C GLY A 113 -0.77 8.34 -1.37
N TYR A 114 -0.64 8.20 -2.69
CA TYR A 114 0.61 8.22 -3.43
C TYR A 114 0.53 9.33 -4.47
N LEU A 115 1.42 10.32 -4.38
CA LEU A 115 1.65 11.29 -5.44
C LEU A 115 3.00 10.98 -6.09
N ILE A 116 2.99 10.74 -7.39
CA ILE A 116 4.17 10.43 -8.20
C ILE A 116 4.43 11.66 -9.06
N GLN A 117 5.50 12.38 -8.79
CA GLN A 117 5.89 13.55 -9.56
C GLN A 117 7.03 13.19 -10.52
N SER A 118 6.85 13.47 -11.81
CA SER A 118 7.88 13.27 -12.81
C SER A 118 8.93 14.36 -12.73
N ASN A 119 10.20 13.97 -12.61
CA ASN A 119 11.34 14.88 -12.56
C ASN A 119 12.19 14.82 -13.84
N GLY A 120 11.62 14.30 -14.93
CA GLY A 120 12.30 14.08 -16.21
C GLY A 120 12.15 12.65 -16.72
N ALA A 121 12.90 12.31 -17.77
CA ALA A 121 12.70 11.08 -18.53
C ALA A 121 12.95 9.78 -17.73
N ASN A 122 13.81 9.80 -16.72
CA ASN A 122 14.17 8.60 -15.94
C ASN A 122 14.32 8.88 -14.44
N CYS A 123 13.49 9.78 -13.91
CA CYS A 123 13.52 10.15 -12.50
C CYS A 123 12.12 10.61 -12.06
N CYS A 124 11.71 10.20 -10.87
CA CYS A 124 10.49 10.67 -10.24
C CYS A 124 10.66 10.82 -8.72
N THR A 125 9.78 11.60 -8.09
CA THR A 125 9.63 11.65 -6.64
C THR A 125 8.33 10.96 -6.25
N LEU A 126 8.40 10.04 -5.30
CA LEU A 126 7.23 9.45 -4.66
C LEU A 126 6.97 10.16 -3.34
N TYR A 127 5.79 10.75 -3.21
CA TYR A 127 5.23 11.22 -1.95
C TYR A 127 4.24 10.18 -1.45
N TYR A 128 4.41 9.77 -0.19
CA TYR A 128 3.57 8.78 0.47
C TYR A 128 2.96 9.38 1.74
N LEU A 129 1.64 9.50 1.75
CA LEU A 129 0.88 9.94 2.91
C LEU A 129 -0.02 8.81 3.37
N THR A 130 0.04 8.46 4.66
CA THR A 130 -0.80 7.40 5.20
C THR A 130 -1.26 7.75 6.60
N GLN A 131 -2.55 7.55 6.84
CA GLN A 131 -3.20 7.64 8.13
C GLN A 131 -3.99 6.34 8.32
N VAL A 132 -3.46 5.45 9.13
CA VAL A 132 -4.02 4.12 9.37
C VAL A 132 -4.24 3.94 10.86
N ASP A 133 -5.44 3.48 11.21
CA ASP A 133 -5.72 2.88 12.51
C ASP A 133 -5.52 1.35 12.38
N PRO A 134 -4.43 0.78 12.93
CA PRO A 134 -4.17 -0.65 12.85
C PRO A 134 -5.17 -1.49 13.66
N ARG A 135 -6.01 -0.82 14.46
CA ARG A 135 -6.98 -1.36 15.41
C ARG A 135 -6.36 -2.33 16.42
N GLY A 136 -7.16 -2.65 17.42
CA GLY A 136 -6.75 -3.40 18.59
C GLY A 136 -5.90 -2.58 19.57
N SER A 137 -5.72 -3.12 20.77
CA SER A 137 -4.89 -2.49 21.80
C SER A 137 -3.42 -2.85 21.59
N LEU A 138 -2.70 -2.09 20.76
CA LEU A 138 -1.30 -2.38 20.50
C LEU A 138 -0.40 -2.14 21.73
N PRO A 139 0.60 -3.00 21.99
CA PRO A 139 1.61 -2.75 23.00
C PRO A 139 2.41 -1.47 22.74
N LYS A 140 2.85 -0.79 23.81
CA LYS A 140 3.63 0.47 23.72
C LYS A 140 4.90 0.32 22.87
N TRP A 141 5.58 -0.82 22.93
CA TRP A 141 6.79 -1.08 22.14
C TRP A 141 6.50 -1.09 20.63
N VAL A 142 5.32 -1.59 20.21
CA VAL A 142 4.87 -1.61 18.81
C VAL A 142 4.62 -0.18 18.33
N VAL A 143 3.88 0.61 19.12
CA VAL A 143 3.56 2.00 18.79
C VAL A 143 4.83 2.84 18.64
N ASN A 144 5.80 2.64 19.52
CA ASN A 144 7.08 3.35 19.50
C ASN A 144 7.97 2.95 18.31
N ARG A 145 7.89 1.70 17.82
CA ARG A 145 8.71 1.20 16.69
C ARG A 145 8.07 1.47 15.31
N ALA A 146 6.74 1.48 15.23
CA ALA A 146 6.00 1.56 13.97
C ALA A 146 5.90 2.99 13.40
N SER A 147 5.79 4.00 14.27
CA SER A 147 5.41 5.36 13.86
C SER A 147 6.50 6.12 13.07
N GLN A 148 7.78 5.74 13.16
CA GLN A 148 8.88 6.48 12.49
C GLN A 148 9.52 5.77 11.30
N LEU A 149 9.39 4.43 11.21
CA LEU A 149 10.16 3.65 10.22
C LEU A 149 9.32 3.01 9.12
N VAL A 150 8.00 2.90 9.29
CA VAL A 150 7.15 2.16 8.37
C VAL A 150 7.07 2.84 7.00
N ALA A 151 6.79 4.14 6.96
CA ALA A 151 6.68 4.89 5.70
C ALA A 151 8.01 4.93 4.91
N PRO A 152 9.17 5.28 5.50
CA PRO A 152 10.45 5.22 4.79
C PRO A 152 10.83 3.82 4.31
N LYS A 153 10.59 2.76 5.11
CA LYS A 153 10.88 1.38 4.69
C LYS A 153 9.96 0.93 3.55
N ALA A 154 8.68 1.27 3.60
CA ALA A 154 7.72 0.96 2.53
C ALA A 154 8.14 1.62 1.21
N MET A 155 8.45 2.92 1.24
CA MET A 155 8.92 3.65 0.05
C MET A 155 10.21 3.07 -0.53
N LYS A 156 11.17 2.67 0.32
CA LYS A 156 12.39 1.99 -0.14
C LYS A 156 12.09 0.63 -0.81
N LYS A 157 11.16 -0.16 -0.27
CA LYS A 157 10.73 -1.43 -0.89
C LYS A 157 10.06 -1.19 -2.24
N ILE A 158 9.16 -0.21 -2.34
CA ILE A 158 8.50 0.19 -3.60
C ILE A 158 9.56 0.60 -4.64
N TYR A 159 10.53 1.44 -4.24
CA TYR A 159 11.59 1.86 -5.15
C TYR A 159 12.42 0.67 -5.66
N LYS A 160 12.84 -0.25 -4.78
CA LYS A 160 13.55 -1.48 -5.17
C LYS A 160 12.71 -2.36 -6.12
N ALA A 161 11.39 -2.42 -5.93
CA ALA A 161 10.48 -3.14 -6.80
C ALA A 161 10.41 -2.50 -8.20
N CYS A 162 10.41 -1.16 -8.28
CA CYS A 162 10.43 -0.43 -9.55
C CYS A 162 11.64 -0.79 -10.42
N LEU A 163 12.83 -0.91 -9.82
CA LEU A 163 14.04 -1.28 -10.54
C LEU A 163 13.95 -2.67 -11.21
N LYS A 164 13.18 -3.58 -10.63
CA LYS A 164 13.01 -4.96 -11.12
C LYS A 164 11.76 -5.15 -11.99
N TYR A 165 10.83 -4.20 -11.99
CA TYR A 165 9.52 -4.35 -12.61
C TYR A 165 9.56 -4.51 -14.14
N PRO A 166 10.34 -3.72 -14.92
CA PRO A 166 10.32 -3.84 -16.37
C PRO A 166 10.73 -5.25 -16.86
N GLU A 167 11.74 -5.85 -16.23
CA GLU A 167 12.17 -7.20 -16.57
C GLU A 167 11.11 -8.25 -16.19
N TRP A 168 10.53 -8.10 -15.00
CA TRP A 168 9.48 -9.01 -14.55
C TRP A 168 8.24 -8.93 -15.44
N LYS A 169 7.73 -7.73 -15.71
CA LYS A 169 6.50 -7.51 -16.46
C LYS A 169 6.59 -8.02 -17.90
N ARG A 170 7.78 -7.92 -18.53
CA ARG A 170 8.06 -8.52 -19.85
C ARG A 170 7.77 -10.03 -19.91
N LYS A 171 7.91 -10.72 -18.79
CA LYS A 171 7.71 -12.18 -18.65
C LYS A 171 6.30 -12.56 -18.16
N HIS A 172 5.46 -11.57 -17.78
CA HIS A 172 4.17 -11.80 -17.12
C HIS A 172 3.09 -10.88 -17.72
N GLU A 173 2.58 -11.27 -18.89
CA GLU A 173 1.51 -10.54 -19.59
C GLU A 173 1.84 -9.04 -19.77
N PRO A 174 2.88 -8.71 -20.56
CA PRO A 174 3.43 -7.35 -20.62
C PRO A 174 2.42 -6.26 -21.02
N ASN A 175 1.41 -6.65 -21.80
CA ASN A 175 0.39 -5.75 -22.32
C ASN A 175 -0.84 -5.63 -21.39
N LEU A 176 -0.95 -6.49 -20.37
CA LEU A 176 -2.06 -6.46 -19.43
C LEU A 176 -1.78 -5.42 -18.34
N LYS A 177 -2.39 -4.24 -18.50
CA LYS A 177 -2.32 -3.09 -17.59
C LYS A 177 -3.70 -2.42 -17.51
N PRO A 178 -4.70 -3.07 -16.88
CA PRO A 178 -6.08 -2.58 -16.84
C PRO A 178 -6.25 -1.21 -16.15
N TRP A 179 -5.29 -0.80 -15.32
CA TRP A 179 -5.23 0.55 -14.74
C TRP A 179 -4.90 1.65 -15.75
N ARG A 180 -4.25 1.32 -16.88
CA ARG A 180 -3.99 2.23 -18.00
C ARG A 180 -4.99 2.07 -19.14
N TYR A 181 -5.45 0.85 -19.34
CA TYR A 181 -6.32 0.41 -20.44
C TYR A 181 -7.60 -0.20 -19.86
N PRO A 182 -8.58 0.63 -19.45
CA PRO A 182 -9.76 0.17 -18.71
C PRO A 182 -10.58 -0.90 -19.45
N GLU A 183 -10.50 -0.96 -20.78
CA GLU A 183 -11.12 -1.98 -21.61
C GLU A 183 -10.60 -3.40 -21.34
N GLN A 184 -9.40 -3.52 -20.74
CA GLN A 184 -8.84 -4.81 -20.31
C GLN A 184 -9.42 -5.29 -18.96
N ASN A 185 -10.16 -4.43 -18.25
CA ASN A 185 -10.65 -4.74 -16.92
C ASN A 185 -11.90 -5.63 -16.98
N THR A 186 -11.77 -6.86 -16.48
CA THR A 186 -12.84 -7.87 -16.44
C THR A 186 -13.53 -7.97 -15.08
N LEU A 187 -13.23 -7.08 -14.13
CA LEU A 187 -13.83 -7.09 -12.80
C LEU A 187 -15.34 -6.80 -12.86
N PRO A 188 -16.13 -7.40 -11.95
CA PRO A 188 -17.54 -7.08 -11.82
C PRO A 188 -17.74 -5.63 -11.39
N CYS A 189 -18.87 -5.04 -11.77
CA CYS A 189 -19.25 -3.70 -11.27
C CYS A 189 -19.80 -3.80 -9.86
N ILE A 190 -19.37 -2.90 -8.98
CA ILE A 190 -19.93 -2.71 -7.64
C ILE A 190 -20.80 -1.45 -7.67
N ASN A 191 -21.98 -1.51 -7.06
CA ASN A 191 -22.78 -0.32 -6.82
C ASN A 191 -22.23 0.41 -5.61
N VAL A 192 -21.89 1.70 -5.76
CA VAL A 192 -21.38 2.55 -4.68
C VAL A 192 -22.34 2.57 -3.48
N ALA A 193 -23.65 2.43 -3.70
CA ALA A 193 -24.65 2.40 -2.64
C ALA A 193 -24.54 1.19 -1.70
N ASP A 194 -23.90 0.10 -2.15
CA ASP A 194 -23.68 -1.09 -1.33
C ASP A 194 -22.48 -0.93 -0.38
N LEU A 195 -21.70 0.14 -0.57
CA LEU A 195 -20.52 0.44 0.22
C LEU A 195 -20.83 1.50 1.28
N THR A 196 -20.25 1.32 2.46
CA THR A 196 -20.27 2.35 3.50
C THR A 196 -18.86 2.64 4.00
N VAL A 197 -18.62 3.85 4.50
CA VAL A 197 -17.31 4.21 5.06
C VAL A 197 -17.01 3.33 6.27
N GLN A 198 -15.82 2.71 6.29
CA GLN A 198 -15.36 1.96 7.45
C GLN A 198 -14.80 2.93 8.49
N ARG A 199 -15.56 3.14 9.57
CA ARG A 199 -15.10 3.91 10.73
C ARG A 199 -14.50 2.99 11.79
N ALA A 200 -13.45 3.45 12.45
CA ALA A 200 -12.73 2.69 13.47
C ALA A 200 -13.60 2.36 14.69
N ASP A 201 -14.40 3.32 15.15
CA ASP A 201 -15.34 3.20 16.28
C ASP A 201 -16.43 2.12 16.08
N SER A 202 -16.76 1.79 14.83
CA SER A 202 -17.78 0.80 14.48
C SER A 202 -17.29 -0.65 14.44
N LEU A 203 -16.00 -0.90 14.74
CA LEU A 203 -15.39 -2.24 14.76
C LEU A 203 -15.14 -2.70 16.20
N GLU A 204 -15.26 -4.01 16.44
CA GLU A 204 -14.90 -4.62 17.71
C GLU A 204 -13.46 -4.27 18.12
N ASN A 205 -13.25 -3.97 19.40
CA ASN A 205 -11.93 -3.74 19.97
C ASN A 205 -11.32 -5.08 20.38
N ILE A 206 -10.19 -5.45 19.78
CA ILE A 206 -9.42 -6.65 20.14
C ILE A 206 -8.26 -6.22 21.03
N ASP A 207 -8.24 -6.63 22.30
CA ASP A 207 -7.17 -6.26 23.24
C ASP A 207 -5.92 -7.12 23.05
N GLU A 208 -4.84 -6.52 22.55
CA GLU A 208 -3.53 -7.14 22.35
C GLU A 208 -2.45 -6.51 23.28
N SER A 209 -2.86 -5.73 24.28
CA SER A 209 -1.93 -4.87 25.04
C SER A 209 -0.98 -5.65 25.95
N SER A 210 -1.36 -6.88 26.31
CA SER A 210 -0.60 -7.80 27.16
C SER A 210 0.49 -8.59 26.43
N VAL A 211 0.68 -8.36 25.12
CA VAL A 211 1.68 -9.04 24.31
C VAL A 211 3.11 -8.52 24.59
N SER A 212 3.98 -9.41 25.08
CA SER A 212 5.39 -9.09 25.41
C SER A 212 6.34 -9.17 24.21
N GLU A 213 7.39 -8.35 24.23
CA GLU A 213 8.40 -8.21 23.15
C GLU A 213 9.28 -9.47 22.98
N GLU A 214 9.56 -10.21 24.06
CA GLU A 214 10.39 -11.42 24.07
C GLU A 214 9.82 -12.56 23.20
N LYS A 215 8.51 -12.59 22.98
CA LYS A 215 7.85 -13.58 22.11
C LYS A 215 7.87 -13.20 20.62
N ALA A 216 8.24 -11.96 20.30
CA ALA A 216 8.19 -11.41 18.94
C ALA A 216 9.51 -11.47 18.16
N GLN A 217 10.63 -11.73 18.83
CA GLN A 217 11.98 -11.62 18.26
C GLN A 217 12.41 -12.81 17.38
N HIS A 218 11.67 -13.92 17.34
CA HIS A 218 12.18 -15.12 16.67
C HIS A 218 12.15 -15.13 15.14
N HIS A 219 11.65 -14.11 14.44
CA HIS A 219 11.41 -14.20 12.97
C HIS A 219 11.65 -12.90 12.17
N SER A 220 12.26 -11.84 12.72
CA SER A 220 12.39 -10.55 11.99
C SER A 220 13.73 -10.29 11.30
N ASP A 221 14.76 -11.09 11.55
CA ASP A 221 16.14 -10.70 11.20
C ASP A 221 16.71 -11.39 9.95
N ASP A 222 15.94 -12.26 9.28
CA ASP A 222 16.43 -13.01 8.10
C ASP A 222 16.25 -12.28 6.75
N ASP A 223 15.74 -11.04 6.73
CA ASP A 223 15.40 -10.33 5.47
C ASP A 223 16.42 -9.22 5.09
N GLU A 224 17.64 -9.24 5.65
CA GLU A 224 18.71 -8.26 5.39
C GLU A 224 19.85 -8.72 4.45
N THR A 225 19.65 -9.78 3.66
CA THR A 225 20.59 -10.18 2.58
C THR A 225 20.01 -10.03 1.18
#